data_AF-A0A2V8K9M3-F1
#
_entry.id   AF-A0A2V8K9M3-F1
#
_cell.length_a   1.000
_cell.length_b   1.000
_cell.length_c   1.000
_cell.angle_alpha   90.00
_cell.angle_beta   90.00
_cell.angle_gamma   90.00
#
_symmetry.space_group_name_H-M   'P 1'
#
loop_
_entity.id
_entity.type
_entity.pdbx_description
1 polymer ?
#
loop_
_entity_poly.entity_id
_entity_poly.type
_entity_poly.pdbx_seq_one_letter_code
_entity_poly.pdbx_strand_id
1 'polypeptide(L)'
;MAFRMAVLVFAFATTAPAQVTFTKDVAPILQRSCQVCHRPGAIAPMSLLTYEDARPWARAIREKVVKREMPPWYIDKNIGITEFKDDPSLSDADIATISKWVDAGAPMGNAADTPAPRQFSDLDQWHIGKPDVVVTMKKPYVLPARGPDNIVDILVDPGFTEDMYVTAVESKPADARSFKVVHHFTTNLVEDPEDDPIGLFFNEYALGKNGDIFPPSSGRLVKAGSKINFNLHL
;
A
#
# COMPACT_ATOMS: atom_id res chain seq x y z
N MET A 1 -63.68 53.07 10.01
CA MET A 1 -62.22 53.25 9.88
C MET A 1 -61.60 51.89 9.63
N ALA A 2 -60.87 51.72 8.52
CA ALA A 2 -60.17 50.47 8.22
C ALA A 2 -58.66 50.70 8.37
N PHE A 3 -58.00 49.83 9.13
CA PHE A 3 -56.55 49.83 9.28
C PHE A 3 -55.95 48.65 8.51
N ARG A 4 -54.78 48.86 7.91
CA ARG A 4 -53.96 47.82 7.28
C ARG A 4 -52.65 47.71 8.03
N MET A 5 -52.26 46.48 8.35
CA MET A 5 -50.98 46.12 8.92
C MET A 5 -50.16 45.40 7.85
N ALA A 6 -48.91 45.83 7.67
CA ALA A 6 -47.95 45.14 6.82
C ALA A 6 -46.88 44.51 7.73
N VAL A 7 -46.63 43.22 7.53
CA VAL A 7 -45.56 42.48 8.21
C VAL A 7 -44.53 42.09 7.15
N LEU A 8 -43.27 42.49 7.39
CA LEU A 8 -42.13 42.04 6.61
C LEU A 8 -41.60 40.75 7.23
N VAL A 9 -41.70 39.66 6.49
CA VAL A 9 -41.06 38.38 6.83
C VAL A 9 -39.69 38.36 6.15
N PHE A 10 -38.61 38.43 6.93
CA PHE A 10 -37.27 38.14 6.43
C PHE A 10 -37.11 36.62 6.34
N ALA A 11 -37.07 36.09 5.11
CA ALA A 11 -36.66 34.73 4.86
C ALA A 11 -35.13 34.65 4.96
N PHE A 12 -34.61 34.05 6.03
CA PHE A 12 -33.22 33.62 6.06
C PHE A 12 -33.09 32.42 5.11
N ALA A 13 -32.42 32.62 3.98
CA ALA A 13 -31.97 31.52 3.15
C ALA A 13 -30.91 30.75 3.95
N THR A 14 -31.31 29.64 4.56
CA THR A 14 -30.36 28.66 5.08
C THR A 14 -29.68 28.01 3.87
N THR A 15 -28.46 28.43 3.56
CA THR A 15 -27.59 27.64 2.68
C THR A 15 -27.44 26.27 3.34
N ALA A 16 -28.07 25.26 2.74
CA ALA A 16 -27.87 23.89 3.18
C ALA A 16 -26.36 23.61 3.18
N PRO A 17 -25.80 23.00 4.23
CA PRO A 17 -24.39 22.63 4.24
C PRO A 17 -24.11 21.81 2.97
N ALA A 18 -23.04 22.16 2.26
CA ALA A 18 -22.69 21.50 1.01
C ALA A 18 -22.62 19.98 1.23
N GLN A 19 -23.39 19.23 0.44
CA GLN A 19 -23.45 17.78 0.56
C GLN A 19 -22.07 17.19 0.24
N VAL A 20 -21.59 16.29 1.09
CA VAL A 20 -20.35 15.54 0.84
C VAL A 20 -20.57 14.58 -0.32
N THR A 21 -19.69 14.59 -1.30
CA THR A 21 -19.78 13.78 -2.52
C THR A 21 -18.54 12.95 -2.78
N PHE A 22 -18.68 11.90 -3.58
CA PHE A 22 -17.55 11.06 -3.95
C PHE A 22 -16.50 11.85 -4.72
N THR A 23 -16.90 12.53 -5.80
CA THR A 23 -15.99 13.16 -6.74
C THR A 23 -15.16 14.26 -6.08
N LYS A 24 -15.80 15.13 -5.30
CA LYS A 24 -15.15 16.27 -4.67
C LYS A 24 -14.40 15.93 -3.39
N ASP A 25 -15.01 15.14 -2.50
CA ASP A 25 -14.55 15.05 -1.11
C ASP A 25 -13.91 13.70 -0.77
N VAL A 26 -14.45 12.58 -1.29
CA VAL A 26 -13.98 11.23 -0.92
C VAL A 26 -12.88 10.73 -1.86
N ALA A 27 -12.99 10.99 -3.17
CA ALA A 27 -12.02 10.52 -4.15
C ALA A 27 -10.58 10.99 -3.84
N PRO A 28 -10.32 12.24 -3.42
CA PRO A 28 -8.97 12.64 -3.00
C PRO A 28 -8.42 11.84 -1.81
N ILE A 29 -9.29 11.48 -0.85
CA ILE A 29 -8.91 10.66 0.31
C ILE A 29 -8.53 9.24 -0.15
N LEU A 30 -9.37 8.62 -1.00
CA LEU A 30 -9.11 7.29 -1.53
C LEU A 30 -7.85 7.27 -2.40
N GLN A 31 -7.66 8.26 -3.28
CA GLN A 31 -6.46 8.37 -4.12
C GLN A 31 -5.18 8.42 -3.28
N ARG A 32 -5.19 9.21 -2.20
CA ARG A 32 -4.04 9.37 -1.30
C ARG A 32 -3.75 8.11 -0.49
N SER A 33 -4.77 7.58 0.19
CA SER A 33 -4.59 6.62 1.29
C SER A 33 -5.01 5.19 0.95
N CYS A 34 -5.78 4.96 -0.11
CA CYS A 34 -6.37 3.63 -0.38
C CYS A 34 -5.93 3.03 -1.72
N GLN A 35 -5.86 3.83 -2.78
CA GLN A 35 -5.69 3.31 -4.14
C GLN A 35 -4.31 2.73 -4.44
N VAL A 36 -3.31 2.93 -3.58
CA VAL A 36 -2.04 2.20 -3.67
C VAL A 36 -2.28 0.68 -3.59
N CYS A 37 -3.15 0.26 -2.68
CA CYS A 37 -3.50 -1.15 -2.47
C CYS A 37 -4.80 -1.53 -3.18
N HIS A 38 -5.76 -0.61 -3.27
CA HIS A 38 -7.08 -0.80 -3.88
C HIS A 38 -7.12 -0.39 -5.36
N ARG A 39 -6.33 -1.09 -6.17
CA ARG A 39 -6.30 -0.95 -7.63
C ARG A 39 -6.14 -2.31 -8.30
N PRO A 40 -6.54 -2.48 -9.57
CA PRO A 40 -6.34 -3.73 -10.30
C PRO A 40 -4.88 -4.20 -10.24
N GLY A 41 -4.69 -5.49 -9.94
CA GLY A 41 -3.37 -6.12 -9.84
C GLY A 41 -2.64 -5.93 -8.51
N ALA A 42 -3.07 -5.00 -7.66
CA ALA A 42 -2.53 -4.84 -6.31
C ALA A 42 -3.20 -5.80 -5.29
N ILE A 43 -2.79 -5.72 -4.02
CA ILE A 43 -3.17 -6.68 -2.97
C ILE A 43 -4.67 -6.70 -2.62
N ALA A 44 -5.34 -5.55 -2.67
CA ALA A 44 -6.70 -5.51 -2.15
C ALA A 44 -7.69 -6.19 -3.11
N PRO A 45 -8.70 -6.90 -2.59
CA PRO A 45 -9.60 -7.73 -3.40
C PRO A 45 -10.58 -6.92 -4.28
N MET A 46 -10.58 -5.60 -4.15
CA MET A 46 -11.45 -4.69 -4.88
C MET A 46 -10.75 -3.38 -5.22
N SER A 47 -11.08 -2.85 -6.40
CA SER A 47 -10.70 -1.51 -6.84
C SER A 47 -11.46 -0.45 -6.05
N LEU A 48 -10.80 0.68 -5.79
CA LEU A 48 -11.42 1.92 -5.30
C LEU A 48 -11.05 3.11 -6.20
N LEU A 49 -10.76 2.83 -7.49
CA LEU A 49 -10.32 3.84 -8.45
C LEU A 49 -11.46 4.75 -8.91
N THR A 50 -12.65 4.19 -9.12
CA THR A 50 -13.84 4.90 -9.64
C THR A 50 -14.97 4.94 -8.62
N TYR A 51 -15.98 5.77 -8.88
CA TYR A 51 -17.19 5.79 -8.06
C TYR A 51 -17.92 4.45 -8.11
N GLU A 52 -18.05 3.90 -9.32
CA GLU A 52 -18.75 2.63 -9.58
C GLU A 52 -18.08 1.47 -8.83
N ASP A 53 -16.74 1.47 -8.77
CA ASP A 53 -15.97 0.48 -8.02
C ASP A 53 -16.12 0.67 -6.51
N ALA A 54 -16.05 1.91 -6.01
CA ALA A 54 -16.05 2.21 -4.57
C ALA A 54 -17.44 2.14 -3.92
N ARG A 55 -18.49 2.53 -4.65
CA ARG A 55 -19.86 2.70 -4.15
C ARG A 55 -20.48 1.42 -3.53
N PRO A 56 -20.27 0.21 -4.06
CA PRO A 56 -20.73 -1.03 -3.41
C PRO A 56 -20.10 -1.26 -2.03
N TRP A 57 -18.87 -0.77 -1.81
CA TRP A 57 -18.10 -0.96 -0.58
C TRP A 57 -18.27 0.14 0.44
N ALA A 58 -19.05 1.19 0.16
CA ALA A 58 -19.18 2.40 0.97
C ALA A 58 -19.34 2.10 2.48
N ARG A 59 -20.25 1.19 2.86
CA ARG A 59 -20.48 0.79 4.26
C ARG A 59 -19.25 0.11 4.89
N ALA A 60 -18.61 -0.80 4.14
CA ALA A 60 -17.41 -1.49 4.60
C ALA A 60 -16.23 -0.54 4.74
N ILE A 61 -16.06 0.40 3.80
CA ILE A 61 -15.04 1.46 3.87
C ILE A 61 -15.24 2.24 5.17
N ARG A 62 -16.45 2.78 5.43
CA ARG A 62 -16.76 3.50 6.68
C ARG A 62 -16.44 2.67 7.93
N GLU A 63 -16.85 1.41 7.97
CA GLU A 63 -16.57 0.53 9.11
C GLU A 63 -15.07 0.41 9.38
N LYS A 64 -14.27 0.14 8.33
CA LYS A 64 -12.83 -0.06 8.46
C LYS A 64 -12.08 1.22 8.83
N VAL A 65 -12.46 2.37 8.28
CA VAL A 65 -11.80 3.65 8.60
C VAL A 65 -12.17 4.16 9.99
N VAL A 66 -13.42 3.97 10.45
CA VAL A 66 -13.85 4.36 11.81
C VAL A 66 -13.14 3.50 12.87
N LYS A 67 -12.94 2.21 12.59
CA LYS A 67 -12.15 1.33 13.45
C LYS A 67 -10.63 1.55 13.32
N ARG A 68 -10.19 2.44 12.43
CA ARG A 68 -8.78 2.67 12.06
C ARG A 68 -8.04 1.39 11.65
N GLU A 69 -8.76 0.43 11.10
CA GLU A 69 -8.17 -0.76 10.48
C GLU A 69 -7.61 -0.45 9.09
N MET A 70 -8.08 0.64 8.46
CA MET A 70 -7.66 1.08 7.14
C MET A 70 -7.35 2.59 7.11
N PRO A 71 -6.28 3.00 6.40
CA PRO A 71 -5.21 2.13 5.90
C PRO A 71 -4.48 1.45 7.07
N PRO A 72 -3.92 0.23 6.89
CA PRO A 72 -3.30 -0.50 7.99
C PRO A 72 -2.13 0.30 8.57
N TRP A 73 -2.26 0.70 9.84
CA TRP A 73 -1.25 1.46 10.56
C TRP A 73 -1.35 1.15 12.05
N TYR A 74 -0.52 0.21 12.52
CA TYR A 74 -0.60 -0.36 13.89
C TYR A 74 0.03 0.53 14.96
N ILE A 75 -0.03 1.85 14.78
CA ILE A 75 0.52 2.82 15.72
C ILE A 75 -0.58 3.30 16.67
N ASP A 76 -0.30 3.24 17.97
CA ASP A 76 -1.17 3.83 18.99
C ASP A 76 -1.08 5.37 18.92
N LYS A 77 -2.23 6.04 18.78
CA LYS A 77 -2.28 7.50 18.69
C LYS A 77 -2.28 8.22 20.05
N ASN A 78 -2.35 7.48 21.15
CA ASN A 78 -2.52 8.04 22.50
C ASN A 78 -1.28 7.86 23.39
N ILE A 79 -0.31 7.04 22.97
CA ILE A 79 0.85 6.68 23.80
C ILE A 79 2.13 6.79 22.98
N GLY A 80 3.15 7.45 23.56
CA GLY A 80 4.49 7.48 23.00
C GLY A 80 4.67 8.49 21.86
N ILE A 81 5.43 8.10 20.83
CA ILE A 81 5.67 8.91 19.64
C ILE A 81 4.44 8.80 18.75
N THR A 82 3.77 9.92 18.50
CA THR A 82 2.54 9.99 17.71
C THR A 82 2.69 10.77 16.41
N GLU A 83 3.85 11.39 16.20
CA GLU A 83 4.17 12.15 15.00
C GLU A 83 5.22 11.42 14.18
N PHE A 84 4.80 10.90 13.03
CA PHE A 84 5.67 10.17 12.11
C PHE A 84 5.82 10.95 10.81
N LYS A 85 7.04 10.99 10.31
CA LYS A 85 7.26 11.38 8.92
C LYS A 85 6.51 10.39 8.02
N ASP A 86 5.76 10.92 7.05
CA ASP A 86 4.98 10.13 6.08
C ASP A 86 3.88 9.23 6.71
N ASP A 87 3.23 9.70 7.79
CA ASP A 87 2.08 9.02 8.45
C ASP A 87 0.96 8.72 7.42
N PRO A 88 0.64 7.44 7.14
CA PRO A 88 -0.37 7.06 6.16
C PRO A 88 -1.81 7.12 6.70
N SER A 89 -1.98 7.32 8.02
CA SER A 89 -3.27 7.23 8.68
C SER A 89 -4.24 8.33 8.26
N LEU A 90 -5.54 8.04 8.39
CA LEU A 90 -6.57 9.03 8.15
C LEU A 90 -6.70 9.99 9.34
N SER A 91 -6.87 11.28 9.01
CA SER A 91 -7.28 12.28 9.99
C SER A 91 -8.73 12.07 10.41
N ASP A 92 -9.12 12.63 11.55
CA ASP A 92 -10.51 12.57 12.01
C ASP A 92 -11.46 13.27 11.03
N ALA A 93 -10.97 14.31 10.36
CA ALA A 93 -11.71 15.01 9.32
C ALA A 93 -11.93 14.13 8.08
N ASP A 94 -10.94 13.34 7.66
CA ASP A 94 -11.09 12.39 6.56
C ASP A 94 -12.12 11.30 6.91
N ILE A 95 -12.01 10.72 8.11
CA ILE A 95 -12.95 9.69 8.61
C ILE A 95 -14.37 10.26 8.70
N ALA A 96 -14.53 11.49 9.19
CA ALA A 96 -15.82 12.17 9.26
C ALA A 96 -16.39 12.46 7.86
N THR A 97 -15.54 12.82 6.90
CA THR A 97 -15.94 13.05 5.50
C THR A 97 -16.48 11.77 4.87
N ILE A 98 -15.73 10.67 4.98
CA ILE A 98 -16.18 9.35 4.50
C ILE A 98 -17.48 8.96 5.20
N SER A 99 -17.56 9.11 6.52
CA SER A 99 -18.77 8.74 7.28
C SER A 99 -19.99 9.53 6.81
N LYS A 100 -19.88 10.86 6.67
CA LYS A 100 -20.95 11.73 6.17
C LYS A 100 -21.38 11.37 4.74
N TRP A 101 -20.42 11.06 3.87
CA TRP A 101 -20.71 10.60 2.51
C TRP A 101 -21.56 9.34 2.52
N VAL A 102 -21.18 8.34 3.33
CA VAL A 102 -21.94 7.08 3.46
C VAL A 102 -23.32 7.32 4.08
N ASP A 103 -23.40 8.12 5.14
CA ASP A 103 -24.66 8.46 5.82
C ASP A 103 -25.63 9.20 4.88
N ALA A 104 -25.12 9.98 3.91
CA ALA A 104 -25.90 10.64 2.86
C ALA A 104 -26.28 9.73 1.67
N GLY A 105 -26.05 8.41 1.76
CA GLY A 105 -26.36 7.46 0.69
C GLY A 105 -25.25 7.27 -0.35
N ALA A 106 -24.04 7.76 -0.04
CA ALA A 106 -22.86 7.72 -0.89
C ALA A 106 -23.10 8.35 -2.29
N PRO A 107 -23.48 9.64 -2.37
CA PRO A 107 -23.72 10.32 -3.64
C PRO A 107 -22.43 10.48 -4.45
N MET A 108 -22.53 10.34 -5.78
CA MET A 108 -21.39 10.55 -6.69
C MET A 108 -20.91 12.01 -6.66
N GLY A 109 -21.83 12.97 -6.81
CA GLY A 109 -21.49 14.38 -7.01
C GLY A 109 -21.31 14.74 -8.48
N ASN A 110 -20.76 15.93 -8.73
CA ASN A 110 -20.50 16.40 -10.08
C ASN A 110 -19.23 15.73 -10.62
N ALA A 111 -19.31 15.11 -11.79
CA ALA A 111 -18.17 14.46 -12.44
C ALA A 111 -17.02 15.44 -12.74
N ALA A 112 -17.32 16.73 -12.97
CA ALA A 112 -16.29 17.75 -13.20
C ALA A 112 -15.42 18.06 -11.97
N ASP A 113 -15.89 17.70 -10.76
CA ASP A 113 -15.12 17.86 -9.52
C ASP A 113 -14.19 16.67 -9.24
N THR A 114 -14.20 15.64 -10.09
CA THR A 114 -13.35 14.45 -9.90
C THR A 114 -11.89 14.82 -10.05
N PRO A 115 -11.02 14.50 -9.06
CA PRO A 115 -9.59 14.72 -9.21
C PRO A 115 -9.04 13.91 -10.38
N ALA A 116 -7.98 14.43 -11.01
CA ALA A 116 -7.26 13.69 -12.03
C ALA A 116 -6.85 12.30 -11.51
N PRO A 117 -6.99 11.22 -12.29
CA PRO A 117 -6.59 9.89 -11.84
C PRO A 117 -5.13 9.85 -11.43
N ARG A 118 -4.87 9.31 -10.23
CA ARG A 118 -3.50 9.08 -9.75
C ARG A 118 -2.76 8.17 -10.73
N GLN A 119 -1.56 8.58 -11.11
CA GLN A 119 -0.65 7.74 -11.86
C GLN A 119 0.08 6.82 -10.89
N PHE A 120 0.15 5.54 -11.23
CA PHE A 120 0.84 4.53 -10.44
C PHE A 120 2.07 4.06 -11.20
N SER A 121 3.15 3.76 -10.47
CA SER A 121 4.24 2.97 -11.02
C SER A 121 3.72 1.60 -11.45
N ASP A 122 4.39 1.03 -12.45
CA ASP A 122 4.19 -0.38 -12.80
C ASP A 122 4.47 -1.23 -11.55
N LEU A 123 3.61 -2.20 -11.27
CA LEU A 123 3.78 -3.12 -10.14
C LEU A 123 5.08 -3.96 -10.29
N ASP A 124 5.54 -4.14 -11.52
CA ASP A 124 6.79 -4.85 -11.82
C ASP A 124 8.00 -3.91 -11.92
N GLN A 125 7.85 -2.60 -11.67
CA GLN A 125 8.96 -1.66 -11.70
C GLN A 125 9.92 -1.87 -10.52
N TRP A 126 11.22 -1.80 -10.79
CA TRP A 126 12.25 -1.64 -9.75
C TRP A 126 12.23 -0.22 -9.18
N HIS A 127 12.15 -0.12 -7.85
CA HIS A 127 12.15 1.14 -7.12
C HIS A 127 13.57 1.67 -6.84
N ILE A 128 14.58 0.80 -6.90
CA ILE A 128 16.00 1.16 -6.74
C ILE A 128 16.67 1.68 -8.04
N GLY A 129 15.89 1.87 -9.10
CA GLY A 129 16.41 2.13 -10.45
C GLY A 129 16.73 0.85 -11.20
N LYS A 130 17.56 0.93 -12.25
CA LYS A 130 17.97 -0.26 -13.02
C LYS A 130 18.97 -1.07 -12.17
N PRO A 131 18.70 -2.34 -11.83
CA PRO A 131 19.67 -3.17 -11.12
C PRO A 131 20.88 -3.49 -12.01
N ASP A 132 22.07 -3.49 -11.41
CA ASP A 132 23.30 -3.97 -12.06
C ASP A 132 23.35 -5.51 -12.11
N VAL A 133 22.79 -6.16 -11.09
CA VAL A 133 22.70 -7.61 -10.96
C VAL A 133 21.26 -8.01 -10.61
N VAL A 134 20.76 -9.04 -11.29
CA VAL A 134 19.47 -9.66 -10.97
C VAL A 134 19.71 -11.13 -10.66
N VAL A 135 19.40 -11.53 -9.42
CA VAL A 135 19.44 -12.94 -8.99
C VAL A 135 18.03 -13.52 -9.06
N THR A 136 17.88 -14.69 -9.67
CA THR A 136 16.56 -15.32 -9.85
C THR A 136 16.64 -16.81 -9.53
N MET A 137 15.56 -17.35 -8.95
CA MET A 137 15.39 -18.78 -8.80
C MET A 137 15.40 -19.48 -10.16
N LYS A 138 16.27 -20.48 -10.33
CA LYS A 138 16.39 -21.23 -11.59
C LYS A 138 15.12 -22.02 -11.94
N LYS A 139 14.34 -22.42 -10.93
CA LYS A 139 13.07 -23.14 -11.08
C LYS A 139 12.01 -22.48 -10.22
N PRO A 140 10.78 -22.27 -10.74
CA PRO A 140 9.69 -21.77 -9.91
C PRO A 140 9.30 -22.81 -8.86
N TYR A 141 8.92 -22.35 -7.69
CA TYR A 141 8.22 -23.18 -6.71
C TYR A 141 6.75 -23.29 -7.11
N VAL A 142 6.20 -24.51 -7.13
CA VAL A 142 4.79 -24.75 -7.46
C VAL A 142 4.00 -24.87 -6.17
N LEU A 143 3.32 -23.79 -5.80
CA LEU A 143 2.44 -23.77 -4.62
C LEU A 143 1.17 -24.62 -4.87
N PRO A 144 0.81 -25.53 -3.97
CA PRO A 144 -0.48 -26.23 -4.04
C PRO A 144 -1.66 -25.25 -4.04
N ALA A 145 -2.71 -25.52 -4.83
CA ALA A 145 -3.86 -24.62 -4.94
C ALA A 145 -4.71 -24.52 -3.66
N ARG A 146 -4.51 -25.41 -2.69
CA ARG A 146 -5.21 -25.45 -1.40
C ARG A 146 -4.24 -25.95 -0.34
N GLY A 147 -4.24 -25.29 0.81
CA GLY A 147 -3.38 -25.64 1.94
C GLY A 147 -3.23 -24.45 2.88
N PRO A 148 -2.55 -24.66 4.03
CA PRO A 148 -2.04 -23.56 4.83
C PRO A 148 -0.87 -22.86 4.11
N ASP A 149 -0.40 -21.76 4.70
CA ASP A 149 0.82 -21.06 4.27
C ASP A 149 2.02 -22.03 4.24
N ASN A 150 2.89 -21.85 3.23
CA ASN A 150 4.10 -22.64 3.06
C ASN A 150 5.33 -21.79 3.34
N ILE A 151 6.27 -22.33 4.12
CA ILE A 151 7.60 -21.74 4.32
C ILE A 151 8.62 -22.59 3.57
N VAL A 152 9.37 -21.97 2.65
CA VAL A 152 10.29 -22.69 1.75
C VAL A 152 11.61 -21.94 1.62
N ASP A 153 12.72 -22.61 1.93
CA ASP A 153 14.06 -22.11 1.68
C ASP A 153 14.58 -22.56 0.31
N ILE A 154 15.08 -21.61 -0.47
CA ILE A 154 15.64 -21.86 -1.80
C ILE A 154 16.98 -21.14 -1.92
N LEU A 155 18.05 -21.93 -1.80
CA LEU A 155 19.41 -21.46 -1.97
C LEU A 155 19.77 -21.33 -3.46
N VAL A 156 20.21 -20.14 -3.84
CA VAL A 156 20.67 -19.81 -5.19
C VAL A 156 22.12 -19.34 -5.11
N ASP A 157 22.96 -19.89 -5.99
CA ASP A 157 24.33 -19.44 -6.20
C ASP A 157 24.37 -18.51 -7.43
N PRO A 158 24.57 -17.19 -7.23
CA PRO A 158 24.68 -16.22 -8.31
C PRO A 158 26.06 -16.25 -9.01
N GLY A 159 27.06 -16.87 -8.39
CA GLY A 159 28.44 -16.88 -8.88
C GLY A 159 29.20 -15.58 -8.64
N PHE A 160 29.00 -14.91 -7.49
CA PHE A 160 29.78 -13.72 -7.15
C PHE A 160 31.27 -14.05 -7.05
N THR A 161 32.12 -13.39 -7.83
CA THR A 161 33.56 -13.69 -7.92
C THR A 161 34.45 -12.73 -7.14
N GLU A 162 33.91 -11.61 -6.68
CA GLU A 162 34.64 -10.59 -5.92
C GLU A 162 33.78 -10.01 -4.80
N ASP A 163 34.44 -9.43 -3.81
CA ASP A 163 33.79 -8.70 -2.73
C ASP A 163 33.27 -7.36 -3.25
N MET A 164 32.00 -7.05 -3.00
CA MET A 164 31.37 -5.81 -3.45
C MET A 164 30.49 -5.20 -2.37
N TYR A 165 30.40 -3.88 -2.34
CA TYR A 165 29.42 -3.16 -1.53
C TYR A 165 28.20 -2.82 -2.39
N VAL A 166 27.03 -3.27 -1.98
CA VAL A 166 25.77 -2.87 -2.61
C VAL A 166 25.23 -1.61 -1.96
N THR A 167 24.82 -0.65 -2.78
CA THR A 167 24.23 0.64 -2.35
C THR A 167 22.70 0.61 -2.36
N ALA A 168 22.11 -0.38 -3.01
CA ALA A 168 20.69 -0.68 -2.92
C ALA A 168 20.40 -2.16 -3.16
N VAL A 169 19.32 -2.67 -2.59
CA VAL A 169 18.83 -4.04 -2.79
C VAL A 169 17.31 -4.03 -2.80
N GLU A 170 16.71 -4.77 -3.73
CA GLU A 170 15.27 -4.93 -3.82
C GLU A 170 14.95 -6.38 -4.17
N SER A 171 14.02 -6.97 -3.42
CA SER A 171 13.45 -8.28 -3.67
C SER A 171 12.03 -8.10 -4.14
N LYS A 172 11.63 -8.84 -5.17
CA LYS A 172 10.23 -8.89 -5.63
C LYS A 172 9.88 -10.25 -6.24
N PRO A 173 8.58 -10.62 -6.26
CA PRO A 173 8.11 -11.76 -7.03
C PRO A 173 8.50 -11.65 -8.51
N ALA A 174 8.74 -12.79 -9.15
CA ALA A 174 9.27 -12.82 -10.52
C ALA A 174 8.24 -12.45 -11.60
N ASP A 175 6.94 -12.60 -11.33
CA ASP A 175 5.87 -12.27 -12.27
C ASP A 175 4.53 -11.97 -11.57
N ALA A 176 3.57 -11.42 -12.32
CA ALA A 176 2.24 -11.04 -11.84
C ALA A 176 1.42 -12.19 -11.21
N ARG A 177 1.76 -13.46 -11.48
CA ARG A 177 1.08 -14.60 -10.82
C ARG A 177 1.66 -14.83 -9.44
N SER A 178 2.98 -14.72 -9.31
CA SER A 178 3.70 -14.84 -8.05
C SER A 178 3.27 -13.75 -7.06
N PHE A 179 3.02 -12.53 -7.53
CA PHE A 179 2.48 -11.43 -6.71
C PHE A 179 1.14 -11.75 -6.00
N LYS A 180 0.38 -12.76 -6.46
CA LYS A 180 -0.92 -13.13 -5.87
C LYS A 180 -0.83 -14.16 -4.75
N VAL A 181 0.30 -14.85 -4.63
CA VAL A 181 0.48 -16.04 -3.78
C VAL A 181 1.67 -15.93 -2.84
N VAL A 182 2.34 -14.78 -2.82
CA VAL A 182 3.43 -14.49 -1.90
C VAL A 182 2.84 -13.64 -0.77
N HIS A 183 2.87 -14.16 0.45
CA HIS A 183 2.57 -13.36 1.65
C HIS A 183 3.70 -12.35 1.89
N HIS A 184 4.93 -12.86 2.06
CA HIS A 184 6.17 -12.08 2.06
C HIS A 184 7.35 -13.04 1.83
N PHE A 185 8.55 -12.53 1.58
CA PHE A 185 9.74 -13.37 1.61
C PHE A 185 10.99 -12.56 1.95
N THR A 186 11.95 -13.21 2.57
CA THR A 186 13.25 -12.62 2.84
C THR A 186 14.29 -13.14 1.87
N THR A 187 15.24 -12.28 1.52
CA THR A 187 16.49 -12.66 0.89
C THR A 187 17.59 -12.52 1.92
N ASN A 188 18.39 -13.58 2.04
CA ASN A 188 19.46 -13.67 3.03
C ASN A 188 20.78 -14.00 2.32
N LEU A 189 21.87 -13.38 2.76
CA LEU A 189 23.23 -13.63 2.29
C LEU A 189 23.82 -14.81 3.07
N VAL A 190 24.10 -15.90 2.37
CA VAL A 190 24.72 -17.10 2.94
C VAL A 190 26.19 -17.11 2.53
N GLU A 191 27.09 -16.83 3.48
CA GLU A 191 28.54 -16.89 3.26
C GLU A 191 29.10 -18.29 3.54
N ASP A 192 28.56 -18.98 4.55
CA ASP A 192 28.91 -20.35 4.93
C ASP A 192 27.63 -21.18 5.08
N PRO A 193 27.26 -22.02 4.10
CA PRO A 193 26.03 -22.79 4.16
C PRO A 193 26.08 -23.96 5.15
N GLU A 194 27.26 -24.35 5.65
CA GLU A 194 27.39 -25.43 6.65
C GLU A 194 27.15 -24.87 8.06
N ASP A 195 27.73 -23.71 8.37
CA ASP A 195 27.63 -23.08 9.69
C ASP A 195 26.40 -22.16 9.82
N ASP A 196 26.00 -21.44 8.77
CA ASP A 196 24.83 -20.55 8.73
C ASP A 196 23.99 -20.75 7.45
N PRO A 197 23.18 -21.83 7.39
CA PRO A 197 22.42 -22.20 6.19
C PRO A 197 21.30 -21.21 5.84
N ILE A 198 20.83 -20.40 6.80
CA ILE A 198 19.78 -19.39 6.56
C ILE A 198 20.41 -18.11 6.04
N GLY A 199 21.54 -17.70 6.63
CA GLY A 199 22.29 -16.53 6.24
C GLY A 199 21.81 -15.23 6.90
N LEU A 200 22.59 -14.19 6.65
CA LEU A 200 22.36 -12.85 7.17
C LEU A 200 21.25 -12.15 6.38
N PHE A 201 20.27 -11.57 7.09
CA PHE A 201 19.21 -10.76 6.48
C PHE A 201 19.79 -9.70 5.54
N PHE A 202 19.30 -9.71 4.30
CA PHE A 202 19.75 -8.82 3.24
C PHE A 202 18.66 -7.85 2.81
N ASN A 203 17.47 -8.37 2.49
CA ASN A 203 16.29 -7.59 2.16
C ASN A 203 15.02 -8.43 2.34
N GLU A 204 13.85 -7.82 2.27
CA GLU A 204 12.57 -8.52 2.30
C GLU A 204 11.61 -7.86 1.33
N TYR A 205 10.86 -8.70 0.64
CA TYR A 205 9.65 -8.30 -0.02
C TYR A 205 8.46 -8.51 0.91
N ALA A 206 7.74 -7.44 1.19
CA ALA A 206 6.38 -7.47 1.71
C ALA A 206 5.57 -6.42 0.94
N LEU A 207 4.25 -6.59 0.86
CA LEU A 207 3.43 -5.63 0.11
C LEU A 207 3.48 -4.24 0.79
N GLY A 208 4.02 -3.25 0.07
CA GLY A 208 4.28 -1.90 0.57
C GLY A 208 5.73 -1.66 1.03
N LYS A 209 6.56 -2.70 1.09
CA LYS A 209 8.02 -2.60 1.26
C LYS A 209 8.67 -2.70 -0.13
N ASN A 210 9.39 -1.64 -0.49
CA ASN A 210 10.13 -1.57 -1.75
C ASN A 210 11.57 -2.07 -1.51
N GLY A 211 12.55 -1.50 -2.21
CA GLY A 211 13.97 -1.75 -1.95
C GLY A 211 14.54 -0.92 -0.80
N ASP A 212 15.64 -1.42 -0.24
CA ASP A 212 16.49 -0.67 0.67
C ASP A 212 17.52 0.10 -0.14
N ILE A 213 17.58 1.42 0.04
CA ILE A 213 18.60 2.30 -0.56
C ILE A 213 19.47 2.83 0.58
N PHE A 214 20.76 2.50 0.56
CA PHE A 214 21.70 2.89 1.60
C PHE A 214 22.17 4.35 1.40
N PRO A 215 22.41 5.11 2.49
CA PRO A 215 22.95 6.47 2.40
C PRO A 215 24.26 6.56 1.59
N PRO A 216 24.60 7.75 1.07
CA PRO A 216 25.88 7.97 0.39
C PRO A 216 27.06 7.49 1.23
N SER A 217 28.03 6.83 0.58
CA SER A 217 29.23 6.25 1.22
C SER A 217 28.97 5.11 2.21
N SER A 218 27.78 4.50 2.16
CA SER A 218 27.46 3.28 2.90
C SER A 218 26.91 2.20 1.96
N GLY A 219 26.98 0.95 2.40
CA GLY A 219 26.47 -0.18 1.65
C GLY A 219 26.59 -1.46 2.44
N ARG A 220 25.97 -2.52 1.91
CA ARG A 220 26.07 -3.86 2.48
C ARG A 220 27.14 -4.64 1.73
N LEU A 221 28.10 -5.21 2.45
CA LEU A 221 29.12 -6.07 1.86
C LEU A 221 28.49 -7.40 1.41
N VAL A 222 28.77 -7.79 0.17
CA VAL A 222 28.55 -9.13 -0.38
C VAL A 222 29.92 -9.69 -0.70
N LYS A 223 30.33 -10.76 -0.03
CA LYS A 223 31.62 -11.40 -0.29
C LYS A 223 31.58 -12.29 -1.53
N ALA A 224 32.72 -12.49 -2.17
CA ALA A 224 32.90 -13.50 -3.19
C ALA A 224 32.42 -14.88 -2.68
N GLY A 225 31.73 -15.63 -3.54
CA GLY A 225 31.19 -16.95 -3.21
C GLY A 225 29.89 -16.94 -2.39
N SER A 226 29.42 -15.77 -1.92
CA SER A 226 28.14 -15.69 -1.19
C SER A 226 26.98 -16.19 -2.04
N LYS A 227 26.04 -16.88 -1.39
CA LYS A 227 24.79 -17.37 -1.97
C LYS A 227 23.62 -16.54 -1.46
N ILE A 228 22.48 -16.64 -2.15
CA ILE A 228 21.22 -16.02 -1.73
C ILE A 228 20.25 -17.12 -1.32
N ASN A 229 19.83 -17.11 -0.06
CA ASN A 229 18.70 -17.92 0.37
C ASN A 229 17.41 -17.08 0.26
N PHE A 230 16.49 -17.54 -0.61
CA PHE A 230 15.13 -17.04 -0.66
C PHE A 230 14.29 -17.83 0.36
N ASN A 231 13.94 -17.20 1.48
CA ASN A 231 13.03 -17.78 2.47
C ASN A 231 11.62 -17.27 2.15
N LEU A 232 10.87 -18.11 1.44
CA LEU A 232 9.54 -17.78 0.94
C LEU A 232 8.49 -18.08 1.99
N HIS A 233 7.61 -17.12 2.27
CA HIS A 233 6.36 -17.32 3.00
C HIS A 233 5.20 -17.07 2.02
N LEU A 234 4.57 -18.16 1.60
CA LEU A 234 3.58 -18.21 0.52
C LEU A 234 2.19 -18.50 1.06
#